data_AF-A0A957A853-F1
#
_entry.id   AF-A0A957A853-F1
#
_cell.length_a   1.000
_cell.length_b   1.000
_cell.length_c   1.000
_cell.angle_alpha   90.00
_cell.angle_beta   90.00
_cell.angle_gamma   90.00
#
_symmetry.space_group_name_H-M   'P 1'
#
loop_
_entity.id
_entity.type
_entity.pdbx_description
1 polymer ?
#
loop_
_entity_poly.entity_id
_entity_poly.type
_entity_poly.pdbx_seq_one_letter_code
_entity_poly.pdbx_strand_id
1 'polypeptide(L)'
;AATDSLTLALAVAGFYFLLQQFESYVLLPAIMRQQADIPPLLTLVALLAGNALAGFIGALLAIPLFGGAFVLFKRVAVPALRRENQAPEHPHDFEGGGRPA
;
A
#
# COMPACT_ATOMS: atom_id res chain seq x y z
N ALA A 1 45.60 -2.60 -20.36
CA ALA A 1 44.60 -2.06 -21.31
C ALA A 1 43.22 -2.71 -21.13
N ALA A 2 43.05 -4.03 -21.29
CA ALA A 2 41.74 -4.69 -21.06
C ALA A 2 41.39 -4.89 -19.57
N THR A 3 42.39 -4.99 -18.70
CA THR A 3 42.20 -5.19 -17.25
C THR A 3 41.69 -3.95 -16.52
N ASP A 4 42.07 -2.75 -16.97
CA ASP A 4 41.59 -1.49 -16.37
C ASP A 4 40.09 -1.28 -16.65
N SER A 5 39.66 -1.51 -17.89
CA SER A 5 38.25 -1.39 -18.26
C SER A 5 37.38 -2.46 -17.61
N LEU A 6 37.89 -3.68 -17.43
CA LEU A 6 37.17 -4.76 -16.73
C LEU A 6 37.01 -4.46 -15.23
N THR A 7 38.05 -3.94 -14.59
CA THR A 7 38.00 -3.56 -13.17
C THR A 7 37.01 -2.42 -12.95
N LEU A 8 37.02 -1.42 -13.84
CA LEU A 8 36.07 -0.30 -13.82
C LEU A 8 34.63 -0.80 -14.07
N ALA A 9 34.42 -1.71 -15.01
CA ALA A 9 33.12 -2.30 -15.29
C ALA A 9 32.56 -3.07 -14.08
N LEU A 10 33.37 -3.88 -13.40
CA LEU A 10 32.96 -4.59 -12.19
C LEU A 10 32.69 -3.63 -11.03
N ALA A 11 33.50 -2.59 -10.86
CA ALA A 11 33.28 -1.58 -9.83
C ALA A 11 31.97 -0.82 -10.04
N VAL A 12 31.68 -0.41 -11.28
CA VAL A 12 30.42 0.27 -11.63
C VAL A 12 29.22 -0.67 -11.50
N ALA A 13 29.34 -1.92 -11.95
CA ALA A 13 28.26 -2.90 -11.81
C ALA A 13 27.95 -3.18 -10.33
N GLY A 14 28.97 -3.34 -9.49
CA GLY A 14 28.81 -3.52 -8.05
C GLY A 14 28.19 -2.30 -7.38
N PHE A 15 28.67 -1.10 -7.69
CA PHE A 15 28.10 0.16 -7.18
C PHE A 15 26.64 0.33 -7.61
N TYR A 16 26.33 0.10 -8.88
CA TYR A 16 24.96 0.20 -9.40
C TYR A 16 24.05 -0.84 -8.75
N PHE A 17 24.52 -2.08 -8.56
CA PHE A 17 23.77 -3.10 -7.85
C PHE A 17 23.44 -2.66 -6.43
N LEU A 18 24.43 -2.18 -5.66
CA LEU A 18 24.24 -1.65 -4.31
C LEU A 18 23.25 -0.47 -4.29
N LEU A 19 23.38 0.46 -5.23
CA LEU A 19 22.50 1.62 -5.35
C LEU A 19 21.07 1.18 -5.67
N GLN A 20 20.90 0.22 -6.57
CA GLN A 20 19.61 -0.37 -6.92
C GLN A 20 18.96 -1.10 -5.75
N GLN A 21 19.75 -1.83 -4.94
CA GLN A 21 19.26 -2.46 -3.72
C GLN A 21 18.78 -1.37 -2.74
N PHE A 22 19.59 -0.34 -2.50
CA PHE A 22 19.19 0.76 -1.63
C PHE A 22 17.90 1.45 -2.11
N GLU A 23 17.77 1.67 -3.42
CA GLU A 23 16.57 2.27 -3.99
C GLU A 23 15.34 1.37 -3.79
N SER A 24 15.48 0.08 -4.11
CA SER A 24 14.39 -0.90 -4.07
C SER A 24 13.90 -1.20 -2.66
N TYR A 25 14.81 -1.26 -1.69
CA TYR A 25 14.49 -1.68 -0.32
C TYR A 25 14.32 -0.53 0.66
N VAL A 26 14.85 0.67 0.38
CA VAL A 26 14.78 1.82 1.29
C VAL A 26 14.02 2.98 0.66
N LEU A 27 14.47 3.51 -0.48
CA LEU A 27 13.85 4.72 -1.06
C LEU A 27 12.41 4.46 -1.50
N LEU A 28 12.20 3.40 -2.29
CA LEU A 28 10.87 3.05 -2.80
C LEU A 28 9.86 2.86 -1.66
N PRO A 29 10.09 2.06 -0.61
CA PRO A 29 9.15 1.96 0.50
C PRO A 29 9.06 3.23 1.37
N ALA A 30 10.13 4.03 1.49
CA ALA A 30 10.09 5.30 2.20
C ALA A 30 9.19 6.33 1.49
N ILE A 31 9.21 6.34 0.15
CA ILE A 31 8.37 7.20 -0.68
C ILE A 31 6.94 6.62 -0.77
N MET A 32 6.82 5.31 -1.00
CA MET A 32 5.55 4.60 -1.20
C MET A 32 4.91 4.14 0.11
N ARG A 33 5.02 4.94 1.16
CA ARG A 33 4.62 4.60 2.53
C ARG A 33 3.08 4.52 2.66
N GLN A 34 2.49 3.49 2.08
CA GLN A 34 1.07 3.23 2.05
C GLN A 34 0.87 1.76 2.40
N GLN A 35 0.97 1.48 3.70
CA GLN A 35 0.72 0.13 4.22
C GLN A 35 -0.76 -0.19 4.00
N ALA A 36 -1.03 -1.13 3.11
CA ALA A 36 -2.33 -1.74 3.01
C ALA A 36 -2.53 -2.55 4.29
N ASP A 37 -3.30 -2.00 5.22
CA ASP A 37 -3.66 -2.65 6.48
C ASP A 37 -4.66 -3.78 6.19
N ILE A 38 -4.12 -4.89 5.68
CA ILE A 38 -4.86 -6.08 5.27
C ILE A 38 -4.96 -7.02 6.48
N PRO A 39 -6.17 -7.38 6.94
CA PRO A 39 -6.34 -8.29 8.05
C PRO A 39 -5.70 -9.67 7.77
N PRO A 40 -4.81 -10.19 8.63
CA PRO A 40 -4.12 -11.47 8.41
C PRO A 40 -5.07 -12.65 8.23
N LEU A 41 -6.20 -12.64 8.95
CA LEU A 41 -7.20 -13.69 8.89
C LEU A 41 -7.87 -13.78 7.49
N LEU A 42 -8.18 -12.63 6.87
CA LEU A 42 -8.77 -12.64 5.54
C LEU A 42 -7.76 -13.11 4.49
N THR A 43 -6.49 -12.74 4.62
CA THR A 43 -5.42 -13.23 3.75
C THR A 43 -5.27 -14.75 3.87
N LEU A 44 -5.36 -15.29 5.09
CA LEU A 44 -5.33 -16.74 5.32
C LEU A 44 -6.54 -17.43 4.65
N VAL A 45 -7.75 -16.89 4.82
CA VAL A 45 -8.94 -17.44 4.16
C VAL A 45 -8.80 -17.40 2.64
N ALA A 46 -8.30 -16.31 2.07
CA ALA A 46 -8.03 -16.19 0.65
C ALA A 46 -6.99 -17.21 0.17
N LEU A 47 -5.92 -17.43 0.94
CA LEU A 47 -4.89 -18.44 0.67
C LEU A 47 -5.49 -19.85 0.63
N LEU A 48 -6.30 -20.21 1.64
CA LEU A 48 -6.97 -21.50 1.71
C LEU A 48 -7.97 -21.68 0.56
N ALA A 49 -8.72 -20.63 0.23
CA ALA A 49 -9.66 -20.62 -0.89
C ALA A 49 -8.92 -20.80 -2.23
N GLY A 50 -7.84 -20.05 -2.46
CA GLY A 50 -7.00 -20.20 -3.65
C GLY A 50 -6.40 -21.60 -3.74
N ASN A 51 -5.92 -22.15 -2.62
CA ASN A 51 -5.43 -23.52 -2.56
C ASN A 51 -6.51 -24.55 -2.91
N ALA A 52 -7.74 -24.36 -2.43
CA ALA A 52 -8.85 -25.25 -2.76
C ALA A 52 -9.27 -25.18 -4.24
N LEU A 53 -9.15 -24.00 -4.87
CA LEU A 53 -9.57 -23.78 -6.27
C LEU A 53 -8.55 -24.30 -7.29
N ALA A 54 -7.25 -24.06 -7.09
CA ALA A 54 -6.21 -24.38 -8.06
C ALA A 54 -4.94 -24.97 -7.43
N GLY A 55 -5.05 -25.53 -6.21
CA GLY A 55 -3.93 -26.12 -5.48
C GLY A 55 -2.85 -25.10 -5.14
N PHE A 56 -1.59 -25.55 -5.14
CA PHE A 56 -0.45 -24.73 -4.79
C PHE A 56 -0.33 -23.44 -5.62
N ILE A 57 -0.66 -23.50 -6.92
CA ILE A 57 -0.63 -22.32 -7.80
C ILE A 57 -1.69 -21.30 -7.37
N GLY A 58 -2.90 -21.76 -7.05
CA GLY A 58 -3.96 -20.89 -6.54
C GLY A 58 -3.60 -20.27 -5.19
N ALA A 59 -2.90 -21.00 -4.33
CA ALA A 59 -2.39 -20.49 -3.06
C ALA A 59 -1.38 -19.34 -3.28
N LEU A 60 -0.41 -19.51 -4.18
CA LEU A 60 0.58 -18.47 -4.49
C LEU A 60 -0.06 -17.19 -5.05
N LEU A 61 -1.05 -17.34 -5.93
CA LEU A 61 -1.74 -16.21 -6.54
C LEU A 61 -2.75 -15.54 -5.60
N ALA A 62 -3.23 -16.23 -4.56
CA ALA A 62 -4.22 -15.70 -3.64
C ALA A 62 -3.76 -14.42 -2.93
N ILE A 63 -2.48 -14.33 -2.56
CA ILE A 63 -1.92 -13.19 -1.82
C ILE A 63 -2.00 -11.88 -2.65
N PRO A 64 -1.40 -11.78 -3.85
CA PRO A 64 -1.46 -10.56 -4.64
C PRO A 64 -2.88 -10.23 -5.12
N LEU A 65 -3.68 -11.24 -5.47
CA LEU A 65 -5.08 -11.04 -5.90
C LEU A 65 -5.92 -10.46 -4.76
N PHE A 66 -5.84 -11.04 -3.57
CA PHE A 66 -6.59 -10.56 -2.41
C PHE A 66 -6.11 -9.17 -1.99
N GLY A 67 -4.81 -8.92 -1.94
CA GLY A 67 -4.25 -7.61 -1.60
C GLY A 67 -4.71 -6.52 -2.58
N GLY A 68 -4.62 -6.79 -3.89
CA GLY A 68 -5.09 -5.86 -4.92
C GLY A 68 -6.60 -5.60 -4.84
N ALA A 69 -7.40 -6.66 -4.70
CA ALA A 69 -8.85 -6.55 -4.55
C ALA A 69 -9.26 -5.78 -3.28
N PHE A 70 -8.60 -6.03 -2.15
CA PHE A 70 -8.88 -5.37 -0.88
C PHE A 70 -8.54 -3.88 -0.92
N VAL A 71 -7.40 -3.52 -1.51
CA VAL A 71 -7.02 -2.11 -1.72
C VAL A 71 -8.03 -1.41 -2.64
N LEU A 72 -8.44 -2.05 -3.73
CA LEU A 72 -9.45 -1.50 -4.64
C LEU A 72 -10.80 -1.33 -3.94
N PHE A 73 -11.23 -2.33 -3.17
CA PHE A 73 -12.46 -2.28 -2.40
C PHE A 73 -12.43 -1.14 -1.38
N LYS A 74 -11.36 -0.98 -0.59
CA LYS A 74 -11.22 0.15 0.34
C LYS A 74 -11.20 1.50 -0.38
N ARG A 75 -10.60 1.59 -1.57
CA ARG A 75 -10.56 2.83 -2.35
C ARG A 75 -11.91 3.21 -2.96
N VAL A 76 -12.73 2.23 -3.37
CA VAL A 76 -13.98 2.50 -4.11
C VAL A 76 -15.22 2.43 -3.22
N ALA A 77 -15.31 1.48 -2.29
CA ALA A 77 -16.49 1.29 -1.45
C ALA A 77 -16.54 2.30 -0.29
N VAL A 78 -15.41 2.61 0.34
CA VAL A 78 -15.35 3.54 1.49
C VAL A 78 -15.77 4.98 1.16
N PRO A 79 -15.39 5.61 0.03
CA PRO A 79 -15.79 7.00 -0.25
C PRO A 79 -17.30 7.17 -0.44
N ALA A 80 -18.04 6.10 -0.77
CA ALA A 80 -19.49 6.17 -0.89
C ALA A 80 -20.20 6.33 0.48
N LEU A 81 -19.68 5.71 1.55
CA LEU A 81 -20.26 5.81 2.89
C LEU A 81 -19.83 7.05 3.68
N ARG A 82 -18.76 7.73 3.26
CA ARG A 82 -18.26 8.94 3.95
C ARG A 82 -19.05 10.21 3.63
N ARG A 83 -19.85 10.21 2.55
CA ARG A 83 -20.64 11.38 2.13
C ARG A 83 -21.86 11.66 3.00
N GLU A 84 -22.40 10.65 3.68
CA GLU A 84 -23.65 10.79 4.46
C GLU A 84 -23.40 11.21 5.92
N ASN A 85 -22.28 10.80 6.52
CA ASN A 85 -21.90 11.18 7.89
C ASN A 85 -21.05 12.47 7.98
N GLN A 86 -20.87 13.18 6.86
CA GLN A 86 -20.28 14.51 6.79
C GLN A 86 -21.32 15.50 6.28
N ALA A 87 -22.51 15.50 6.88
CA ALA A 87 -23.31 16.72 6.87
C ALA A 87 -22.48 17.81 7.57
N PRO A 88 -22.39 19.02 6.99
CA PRO A 88 -21.50 20.08 7.47
C PRO A 88 -21.79 20.31 8.95
N GLU A 89 -20.79 20.11 9.82
CA GLU A 89 -20.88 20.70 11.15
C GLU A 89 -21.06 22.20 10.93
N HIS A 90 -22.22 22.61 11.42
CA HIS A 90 -22.79 23.93 11.43
C HIS A 90 -21.69 24.99 11.53
N PRO A 91 -21.72 26.02 10.66
CA PRO A 91 -20.97 27.23 10.93
C PRO A 91 -21.17 27.65 12.39
N HIS A 92 -20.10 28.12 13.03
CA HIS A 92 -20.19 28.74 14.35
C HIS A 92 -20.89 30.09 14.18
N ASP A 93 -22.19 30.08 13.97
CA ASP A 93 -22.99 31.26 13.71
C ASP A 93 -24.21 31.38 14.62
N PHE A 94 -24.11 30.99 15.90
CA PHE A 94 -25.11 31.36 16.91
C PHE A 94 -24.52 31.57 18.30
N GLU A 95 -23.64 32.56 18.47
CA GLU A 95 -23.39 33.15 19.79
C GLU A 95 -23.47 34.69 19.72
N GLY A 96 -24.63 35.15 19.24
CA GLY A 96 -25.15 36.48 19.50
C GLY A 96 -26.59 36.32 19.95
N GLY A 97 -26.87 36.41 21.25
CA GLY A 97 -28.25 36.21 21.69
C GLY A 97 -28.50 36.10 23.19
N GLY A 98 -28.21 37.16 23.94
CA GLY A 98 -29.17 37.70 24.89
C GLY A 98 -29.39 37.05 26.28
N ARG A 99 -28.97 37.82 27.30
CA ARG A 99 -29.61 38.08 28.62
C ARG A 99 -29.63 36.87 29.59
N PRO A 100 -29.95 37.02 30.91
CA PRO A 100 -30.18 38.18 31.81
C PRO A 100 -29.15 38.16 32.99
N ALA A 101 -29.05 39.07 33.97
CA ALA A 101 -29.88 40.12 34.56
C ALA A 101 -28.95 41.16 35.23
#